data_AF-A0A3R7AZN8-F1
#
_entry.id   AF-A0A3R7AZN8-F1
#
_cell.length_a   1.000
_cell.length_b   1.000
_cell.length_c   1.000
_cell.angle_alpha   90.00
_cell.angle_beta   90.00
_cell.angle_gamma   90.00
#
_symmetry.space_group_name_H-M   'P 1'
#
loop_
_entity.id
_entity.type
_entity.pdbx_description
1 polymer ?
#
loop_
_entity_poly.entity_id
_entity_poly.type
_entity_poly.pdbx_seq_one_letter_code
_entity_poly.pdbx_strand_id
1 'polypeptide(L)'
;MTLHRSATCPARLVPCVNVIHGCQAQLRFRDRHVRLAALRFASRSGHIRIGGGDDIKPPWCAEFWVWLHSKEDDVLYFMEQAIRWQECVRTTTSRLNEWQDKHKQLQETLKQGTVSHMSKPLETDALEIGEGANMYRRIKRIKCLVGIAGCKSILAEARARVKSLVADSLVVANTITDPSDRDELNAAVRAQTERLQPGWTADDWDVYGNVGKWADLVNQPAKPEEDQQHAKWLAKRLQLLQAMESRQSADPRELARFLKQAKKELSRLDDKLAKCVDVPLALVQSATHGFHTLASSATAGLHEVRFWSQDRPDVATSMHDVLGPVPELRGYWTFEEGAGDYVDDMAGQFPRYTNISSVDVHIEASSVAVNVDWVRYSTATVQVLGDPPTPSYRQRNMCKIVTKRAFLALKHHQRNGKPYCGHVIKACDQPAHDATCDLRRLRDTLAAEYYRKHELVQCPFGCGLEIARKVLPKHRKSECSNRLVLCDKCGRSYVQRNARRHDLSECDAPQVLATKLMVVRARTRQESREHPGLRHRTKSAGDVL
;
A
#
# COMPACT_ATOMS: atom_id res chain seq x y z
N MET A 1 5.55 13.46 24.43
CA MET A 1 5.99 12.72 23.22
C MET A 1 7.50 12.58 23.23
N THR A 2 8.02 11.42 23.63
CA THR A 2 9.45 11.10 23.57
C THR A 2 9.84 10.88 22.11
N LEU A 3 10.68 11.75 21.56
CA LEU A 3 11.18 11.63 20.19
C LEU A 3 11.98 10.33 20.06
N HIS A 4 11.53 9.42 19.20
CA HIS A 4 12.27 8.21 18.83
C HIS A 4 13.54 8.62 18.06
N ARG A 5 14.70 8.68 18.75
CA ARG A 5 15.96 9.19 18.19
C ARG A 5 16.89 8.12 17.60
N SER A 6 16.62 6.84 17.83
CA SER A 6 17.46 5.76 17.29
C SER A 6 17.40 5.72 15.76
N ALA A 7 18.57 5.62 15.10
CA ALA A 7 18.68 5.53 13.65
C ALA A 7 17.98 4.29 13.06
N THR A 8 17.86 3.22 13.85
CA THR A 8 17.19 1.97 13.49
C THR A 8 15.68 2.00 13.73
N CYS A 9 15.16 3.05 14.38
CA CYS A 9 13.74 3.11 14.71
C CYS A 9 12.90 3.41 13.45
N PRO A 10 11.98 2.51 13.03
CA PRO A 10 11.13 2.74 11.85
C PRO A 10 10.17 3.92 12.01
N ALA A 11 9.86 4.28 13.26
CA ALA A 11 8.95 5.37 13.63
C ALA A 11 9.65 6.73 13.79
N ARG A 12 10.98 6.81 13.63
CA ARG A 12 11.70 8.10 13.71
C ARG A 12 11.26 9.02 12.58
N LEU A 13 11.11 10.29 12.88
CA LEU A 13 10.84 11.32 11.87
C LEU A 13 12.11 11.62 11.08
N VAL A 14 11.98 11.64 9.77
CA VAL A 14 13.04 11.98 8.82
C VAL A 14 12.56 13.04 7.84
N PRO A 15 13.45 13.93 7.36
CA PRO A 15 13.12 14.84 6.29
C PRO A 15 12.66 14.09 5.05
N CYS A 16 11.66 14.64 4.36
CA CYS A 16 11.21 14.14 3.07
C CYS A 16 12.39 13.99 2.10
N VAL A 17 12.36 12.97 1.23
CA VAL A 17 13.38 12.77 0.17
C VAL A 17 13.53 14.00 -0.75
N ASN A 18 12.49 14.84 -0.85
CA ASN A 18 12.49 16.08 -1.62
C ASN A 18 12.87 17.32 -0.80
N VAL A 19 13.46 17.17 0.39
CA VAL A 19 13.95 18.31 1.20
C VAL A 19 14.92 19.19 0.40
N ILE A 20 15.72 18.58 -0.47
CA ILE A 20 16.63 19.26 -1.41
C ILE A 20 15.92 20.18 -2.40
N HIS A 21 14.62 19.98 -2.63
CA HIS A 21 13.80 20.81 -3.52
C HIS A 21 12.99 21.87 -2.73
N GLY A 22 13.20 22.00 -1.42
CA GLY A 22 12.49 22.94 -0.55
C GLY A 22 11.33 22.32 0.23
N CYS A 23 11.26 20.98 0.32
CA CYS A 23 10.21 20.32 1.07
C CYS A 23 10.48 20.34 2.58
N GLN A 24 9.55 20.88 3.37
CA GLN A 24 9.67 20.93 4.84
C GLN A 24 8.97 19.77 5.58
N ALA A 25 8.40 18.81 4.85
CA ALA A 25 7.67 17.69 5.45
C ALA A 25 8.61 16.74 6.22
N GLN A 26 8.19 16.34 7.41
CA GLN A 26 8.80 15.29 8.23
C GLN A 26 7.93 14.03 8.09
N LEU A 27 8.53 12.91 7.71
CA LEU A 27 7.85 11.63 7.50
C LEU A 27 8.44 10.58 8.44
N ARG A 28 7.72 9.52 8.82
CA ARG A 28 8.38 8.41 9.52
C ARG A 28 9.30 7.69 8.53
N PHE A 29 10.43 7.16 9.01
CA PHE A 29 11.44 6.55 8.15
C PHE A 29 10.89 5.41 7.28
N ARG A 30 10.00 4.58 7.82
CA ARG A 30 9.35 3.47 7.09
C ARG A 30 8.40 3.95 5.97
N ASP A 31 7.85 5.16 6.10
CA ASP A 31 6.89 5.75 5.14
C ASP A 31 7.60 6.50 4.01
N ARG A 32 8.94 6.45 3.96
CA ARG A 32 9.77 7.15 2.98
C ARG A 32 9.56 6.63 1.55
N HIS A 33 9.21 5.35 1.40
CA HIS A 33 8.92 4.70 0.12
C HIS A 33 7.47 4.26 0.08
N VAL A 34 6.67 4.84 -0.83
CA VAL A 34 5.27 4.48 -1.01
C VAL A 34 5.13 3.59 -2.24
N ARG A 35 4.30 2.57 -2.09
CA ARG A 35 3.66 1.83 -3.19
C ARG A 35 2.19 1.74 -2.81
N LEU A 36 1.29 2.15 -3.70
CA LEU A 36 -0.14 1.94 -3.48
C LEU A 36 -0.36 0.42 -3.32
N ALA A 37 -1.11 0.02 -2.29
CA ALA A 37 -1.38 -1.38 -1.99
C ALA A 37 -2.81 -1.55 -1.45
N ALA A 38 -3.39 -2.72 -1.73
CA ALA A 38 -4.61 -3.21 -1.11
C ALA A 38 -4.29 -4.40 -0.21
N LEU A 39 -5.20 -4.68 0.70
CA LEU A 39 -5.24 -5.93 1.42
C LEU A 39 -6.13 -6.94 0.67
N ARG A 40 -5.59 -8.04 0.16
CA ARG A 40 -6.38 -9.12 -0.46
C ARG A 40 -6.53 -10.28 0.51
N PHE A 41 -7.68 -10.95 0.51
CA PHE A 41 -7.81 -12.19 1.28
C PHE A 41 -7.06 -13.33 0.58
N ALA A 42 -6.14 -13.98 1.30
CA ALA A 42 -5.28 -15.02 0.74
C ALA A 42 -6.02 -16.36 0.54
N SER A 43 -7.14 -16.55 1.25
CA SER A 43 -8.12 -17.59 0.98
C SER A 43 -9.49 -17.23 1.58
N ARG A 44 -10.49 -18.08 1.40
CA ARG A 44 -11.86 -17.87 1.94
C ARG A 44 -11.96 -17.77 3.46
N SER A 45 -10.95 -18.21 4.20
CA SER A 45 -10.90 -18.03 5.66
C SER A 45 -10.28 -16.70 6.08
N GLY A 46 -9.84 -15.89 5.11
CA GLY A 46 -9.33 -14.55 5.34
C GLY A 46 -10.41 -13.63 5.90
N HIS A 47 -10.08 -12.91 6.96
CA HIS A 47 -11.03 -11.99 7.60
C HIS A 47 -10.35 -10.83 8.32
N ILE A 48 -11.11 -9.76 8.49
CA ILE A 48 -10.78 -8.66 9.40
C ILE A 48 -11.60 -8.83 10.68
N ARG A 49 -10.94 -8.70 11.83
CA ARG A 49 -11.59 -8.76 13.14
C ARG A 49 -11.13 -7.65 14.06
N ILE A 50 -11.96 -7.33 15.05
CA ILE A 50 -11.58 -6.47 16.17
C ILE A 50 -11.38 -7.34 17.41
N GLY A 51 -10.21 -7.23 18.05
CA GLY A 51 -9.94 -7.87 19.34
C GLY A 51 -10.16 -6.90 20.51
N GLY A 52 -10.70 -7.39 21.63
CA GLY A 52 -10.65 -6.65 22.90
C GLY A 52 -11.90 -6.62 23.79
N GLY A 53 -12.89 -7.50 23.63
CA GLY A 53 -14.03 -7.54 24.56
C GLY A 53 -15.21 -8.39 24.10
N ASP A 54 -16.28 -8.35 24.88
CA ASP A 54 -17.57 -9.02 24.60
C ASP A 54 -18.19 -8.56 23.27
N ASP A 55 -19.19 -9.32 22.82
CA ASP A 55 -19.89 -8.98 21.59
C ASP A 55 -20.49 -7.55 21.62
N ILE A 56 -20.05 -6.63 20.75
CA ILE A 56 -20.61 -5.28 20.63
C ILE A 56 -22.03 -5.41 20.14
N LYS A 57 -22.98 -5.08 21.02
CA LYS A 57 -24.40 -5.08 20.69
C LYS A 57 -24.71 -3.92 19.74
N PRO A 58 -25.53 -4.14 18.69
CA PRO A 58 -26.01 -3.07 17.82
C PRO A 58 -26.69 -1.93 18.60
N PRO A 59 -26.71 -0.68 18.08
CA PRO A 59 -26.34 -0.32 16.71
C PRO A 59 -24.84 0.00 16.54
N TRP A 60 -24.25 -0.52 15.46
CA TRP A 60 -22.91 -0.20 14.99
C TRP A 60 -22.89 -0.28 13.46
N CYS A 61 -21.93 0.39 12.83
CA CYS A 61 -21.79 0.40 11.37
C CYS A 61 -20.33 0.11 10.97
N ALA A 62 -20.14 -0.71 9.94
CA ALA A 62 -18.84 -0.97 9.35
C ALA A 62 -18.90 -0.61 7.86
N GLU A 63 -17.98 0.26 7.43
CA GLU A 63 -17.86 0.74 6.06
C GLU A 63 -16.66 0.05 5.41
N PHE A 64 -16.90 -0.57 4.26
CA PHE A 64 -15.88 -1.31 3.52
C PHE A 64 -15.76 -0.74 2.12
N TRP A 65 -14.55 -0.36 1.74
CA TRP A 65 -14.22 -0.09 0.35
C TRP A 65 -13.52 -1.30 -0.21
N VAL A 66 -14.32 -2.06 -0.94
CA VAL A 66 -13.93 -3.30 -1.57
C VAL A 66 -13.63 -3.05 -3.04
N TRP A 67 -12.56 -3.67 -3.51
CA TRP A 67 -12.34 -3.90 -4.92
C TRP A 67 -12.73 -5.33 -5.25
N LEU A 68 -13.57 -5.51 -6.26
CA LEU A 68 -13.92 -6.83 -6.77
C LEU A 68 -12.94 -7.19 -7.89
N HIS A 69 -12.15 -8.23 -7.68
CA HIS A 69 -11.33 -8.77 -8.75
C HIS A 69 -12.23 -9.40 -9.82
N SER A 70 -11.74 -9.45 -11.06
CA SER A 70 -12.39 -10.30 -12.06
C SER A 70 -12.32 -11.75 -11.57
N LYS A 71 -13.32 -12.56 -11.94
CA LYS A 71 -13.32 -13.99 -11.62
C LYS A 71 -12.05 -14.68 -12.13
N GLU A 72 -11.54 -14.22 -13.28
CA GLU A 72 -10.30 -14.69 -13.88
C GLU A 72 -9.08 -14.35 -12.99
N ASP A 73 -8.95 -13.10 -12.53
CA ASP A 73 -7.86 -12.65 -11.66
C ASP A 73 -7.83 -13.39 -10.31
N ASP A 74 -9.00 -13.78 -9.79
CA ASP A 74 -9.11 -14.61 -8.59
C ASP A 74 -8.59 -16.02 -8.81
N VAL A 75 -9.03 -16.67 -9.89
CA VAL A 75 -8.56 -18.01 -10.24
C VAL A 75 -7.05 -17.98 -10.50
N LEU A 76 -6.54 -17.04 -11.28
CA LEU A 76 -5.11 -16.92 -11.57
C LEU A 76 -4.28 -16.68 -10.30
N TYR A 77 -4.77 -15.89 -9.35
CA TYR A 77 -4.06 -15.67 -8.10
C TYR A 77 -4.03 -16.94 -7.23
N PHE A 78 -5.17 -17.60 -7.02
CA PHE A 78 -5.22 -18.83 -6.22
C PHE A 78 -4.38 -19.95 -6.84
N MET A 79 -4.43 -20.09 -8.17
CA MET A 79 -3.61 -21.07 -8.89
C MET A 79 -2.12 -20.75 -8.78
N GLU A 80 -1.70 -19.49 -8.89
CA GLU A 80 -0.30 -19.10 -8.65
C GLU A 80 0.17 -19.48 -7.24
N GLN A 81 -0.63 -19.20 -6.20
CA GLN A 81 -0.28 -19.59 -4.84
C GLN A 81 -0.23 -21.11 -4.68
N ALA A 82 -1.17 -21.84 -5.29
CA ALA A 82 -1.19 -23.30 -5.27
C ALA A 82 0.08 -23.87 -5.93
N ILE A 83 0.52 -23.30 -7.07
CA ILE A 83 1.73 -23.74 -7.80
C ILE A 83 2.98 -23.54 -6.93
N ARG A 84 3.08 -22.43 -6.22
CA ARG A 84 4.18 -22.16 -5.29
C ARG A 84 4.22 -23.17 -4.14
N TRP A 85 3.06 -23.49 -3.55
CA TRP A 85 2.96 -24.52 -2.52
C TRP A 85 3.22 -25.93 -3.08
N GLN A 86 2.83 -26.21 -4.32
CA GLN A 86 3.10 -27.48 -4.98
C GLN A 86 4.61 -27.69 -5.20
N GLU A 87 5.35 -26.64 -5.54
CA GLU A 87 6.81 -26.71 -5.61
C GLU A 87 7.44 -26.95 -4.22
N CYS A 88 6.86 -26.36 -3.16
CA CYS A 88 7.22 -26.70 -1.79
C CYS A 88 6.97 -28.19 -1.47
N VAL A 89 5.86 -28.77 -1.95
CA VAL A 89 5.57 -30.21 -1.83
C VAL A 89 6.65 -31.05 -2.52
N ARG A 90 7.00 -30.73 -3.78
CA ARG A 90 8.02 -31.48 -4.55
C ARG A 90 9.39 -31.44 -3.87
N THR A 91 9.87 -30.24 -3.56
CA THR A 91 11.19 -30.03 -2.93
C THR A 91 11.27 -30.65 -1.53
N THR A 92 10.22 -30.50 -0.71
CA THR A 92 10.21 -31.07 0.64
C THR A 92 10.06 -32.59 0.62
N THR A 93 9.34 -33.16 -0.35
CA THR A 93 9.25 -34.62 -0.53
C THR A 93 10.63 -35.20 -0.86
N SER A 94 11.39 -34.56 -1.76
CA SER A 94 12.77 -34.97 -2.05
C SER A 94 13.65 -34.95 -0.80
N ARG A 95 13.60 -33.86 -0.03
CA ARG A 95 14.33 -33.74 1.26
C ARG A 95 13.91 -34.79 2.28
N LEU A 96 12.62 -35.12 2.36
CA LEU A 96 12.12 -36.16 3.25
C LEU A 96 12.73 -37.53 2.89
N ASN A 97 12.77 -37.86 1.59
CA ASN A 97 13.37 -39.10 1.12
C ASN A 97 14.86 -39.15 1.49
N GLU A 98 15.62 -38.07 1.28
CA GLU A 98 17.02 -38.01 1.70
C GLU A 98 17.20 -38.23 3.22
N TRP A 99 16.33 -37.65 4.04
CA TRP A 99 16.37 -37.84 5.49
C TRP A 99 16.01 -39.27 5.90
N GLN A 100 15.06 -39.89 5.21
CA GLN A 100 14.67 -41.29 5.41
C GLN A 100 15.81 -42.24 5.01
N ASP A 101 16.48 -41.97 3.89
CA ASP A 101 17.63 -42.75 3.44
C ASP A 101 18.80 -42.62 4.42
N LYS A 102 19.13 -41.40 4.87
CA LYS A 102 20.14 -41.16 5.90
C LYS A 102 19.79 -41.89 7.20
N HIS A 103 18.52 -41.89 7.60
CA HIS A 103 18.07 -42.62 8.78
C HIS A 103 18.19 -44.15 8.60
N LYS A 104 17.83 -44.68 7.43
CA LYS A 104 17.96 -46.10 7.09
C LYS A 104 19.42 -46.55 7.09
N GLN A 105 20.31 -45.80 6.43
CA GLN A 105 21.76 -46.05 6.43
C GLN A 105 22.32 -46.08 7.87
N LEU A 106 21.93 -45.11 8.72
CA LEU A 106 22.35 -45.10 10.11
C LEU A 106 21.85 -46.31 10.91
N GLN A 107 20.63 -46.78 10.63
CA GLN A 107 20.11 -48.00 11.25
C GLN A 107 20.87 -49.25 10.80
N GLU A 108 21.26 -49.33 9.53
CA GLU A 108 22.06 -50.43 8.99
C GLU A 108 23.47 -50.44 9.59
N THR A 109 24.14 -49.28 9.70
CA THR A 109 25.46 -49.17 10.36
C THR A 109 25.38 -49.56 11.84
N LEU A 110 24.29 -49.19 12.53
CA LEU A 110 24.07 -49.59 13.92
C LEU A 110 23.91 -51.11 14.04
N LYS A 111 23.12 -51.75 13.16
CA LYS A 111 22.95 -53.21 13.16
C LYS A 111 24.27 -53.95 12.90
N GLN A 112 25.08 -53.47 11.95
CA GLN A 112 26.38 -54.07 11.63
C GLN A 112 27.41 -53.92 12.78
N GLY A 113 27.40 -52.77 13.47
CA GLY A 113 28.27 -52.53 14.63
C GLY A 113 27.95 -53.40 15.85
N THR A 114 26.70 -53.80 16.06
CA THR A 114 26.30 -54.69 17.17
C THR A 114 26.74 -56.14 16.93
N VAL A 115 26.79 -56.59 15.67
CA VAL A 115 27.19 -57.96 15.30
C VAL A 115 28.71 -58.16 15.45
N SER A 116 29.52 -57.13 15.17
CA SER A 116 30.98 -57.21 15.28
C SER A 116 31.52 -57.24 16.72
N HIS A 117 30.71 -56.85 17.72
CA HIS A 117 31.17 -56.76 19.12
C HIS A 117 30.89 -58.03 19.94
N MET A 118 30.17 -59.01 19.38
CA MET A 118 29.86 -60.28 20.05
C MET A 118 30.94 -61.36 19.86
N SER A 119 32.05 -61.06 19.16
CA SER A 119 33.04 -62.06 18.72
C SER A 119 34.49 -61.84 19.21
N LYS A 120 34.76 -60.95 20.17
CA LYS A 120 36.09 -60.84 20.80
C LYS A 120 36.03 -60.62 22.33
N PRO A 121 36.89 -61.32 23.12
CA PRO A 121 37.00 -61.08 24.56
C PRO A 121 37.59 -59.70 24.86
N LEU A 122 37.14 -59.09 25.95
CA LEU A 122 37.43 -57.72 26.38
C LEU A 122 38.94 -57.46 26.62
N GLU A 123 39.45 -56.38 26.02
CA GLU A 123 40.55 -55.58 26.56
C GLU A 123 40.00 -54.22 27.06
N THR A 124 40.45 -53.83 28.24
CA THR A 124 39.87 -52.84 29.15
C THR A 124 40.07 -51.37 28.79
N ASP A 125 40.70 -51.06 27.67
CA ASP A 125 40.98 -49.66 27.26
C ASP A 125 39.93 -49.06 26.31
N ALA A 126 38.88 -49.82 25.97
CA ALA A 126 37.85 -49.43 25.00
C ALA A 126 36.64 -48.66 25.59
N LEU A 127 36.53 -48.51 26.91
CA LEU A 127 35.31 -48.01 27.56
C LEU A 127 35.06 -46.51 27.30
N GLU A 128 36.09 -45.66 27.33
CA GLU A 128 35.92 -44.20 27.20
C GLU A 128 35.71 -43.73 25.74
N ILE A 129 36.29 -44.43 24.75
CA ILE A 129 36.10 -44.13 23.32
C ILE A 129 34.72 -44.62 22.84
N GLY A 130 34.23 -45.71 23.43
CA GLY A 130 32.93 -46.30 23.11
C GLY A 130 31.75 -45.38 23.45
N GLU A 131 31.80 -44.67 24.59
CA GLU A 131 30.71 -43.79 25.03
C GLU A 131 30.55 -42.54 24.15
N GLY A 132 31.66 -41.88 23.78
CA GLY A 132 31.66 -40.72 22.88
C GLY A 132 31.14 -41.07 21.48
N ALA A 133 31.55 -42.23 20.94
CA ALA A 133 31.07 -42.71 19.64
C ALA A 133 29.58 -43.09 19.68
N ASN A 134 29.09 -43.65 20.79
CA ASN A 134 27.68 -44.02 20.97
C ASN A 134 26.80 -42.76 21.15
N MET A 135 27.28 -41.76 21.90
CA MET A 135 26.63 -40.46 22.04
C MET A 135 26.53 -39.73 20.70
N TYR A 136 27.61 -39.70 19.91
CA TYR A 136 27.61 -39.08 18.58
C TYR A 136 26.60 -39.73 17.62
N ARG A 137 26.51 -41.08 17.62
CA ARG A 137 25.51 -41.82 16.84
C ARG A 137 24.08 -41.50 17.28
N ARG A 138 23.84 -41.37 18.60
CA ARG A 138 22.53 -41.01 19.16
C ARG A 138 22.11 -39.60 18.75
N ILE A 139 23.02 -38.62 18.82
CA ILE A 139 22.79 -37.25 18.35
C ILE A 139 22.48 -37.23 16.85
N LYS A 140 23.22 -37.99 16.03
CA LYS A 140 22.98 -38.06 14.58
C LYS A 140 21.61 -38.66 14.24
N ARG A 141 21.18 -39.70 14.97
CA ARG A 141 19.83 -40.28 14.83
C ARG A 141 18.73 -39.29 15.22
N ILE A 142 18.90 -38.57 16.32
CA ILE A 142 17.95 -37.53 16.76
C ILE A 142 17.83 -36.45 15.67
N LYS A 143 18.95 -35.98 15.10
CA LYS A 143 18.94 -35.00 14.00
C LYS A 143 18.15 -35.51 12.78
N CYS A 144 18.32 -36.76 12.38
CA CYS A 144 17.55 -37.34 11.29
C CYS A 144 16.04 -37.40 11.61
N LEU A 145 15.66 -37.81 12.83
CA LEU A 145 14.25 -37.87 13.23
C LEU A 145 13.61 -36.48 13.28
N VAL A 146 14.32 -35.48 13.78
CA VAL A 146 13.88 -34.07 13.76
C VAL A 146 13.73 -33.57 12.33
N GLY A 147 14.68 -33.89 11.44
CA GLY A 147 14.59 -33.56 10.01
C GLY A 147 13.37 -34.20 9.33
N ILE A 148 13.12 -35.48 9.57
CA ILE A 148 11.93 -36.20 9.07
C ILE A 148 10.65 -35.54 9.58
N ALA A 149 10.55 -35.28 10.89
CA ALA A 149 9.37 -34.66 11.50
C ALA A 149 9.11 -33.25 10.95
N GLY A 150 10.15 -32.43 10.80
CA GLY A 150 10.05 -31.10 10.20
C GLY A 150 9.56 -31.15 8.75
N CYS A 151 10.13 -32.03 7.92
CA CYS A 151 9.67 -32.22 6.54
C CYS A 151 8.21 -32.70 6.46
N LYS A 152 7.79 -33.61 7.34
CA LYS A 152 6.39 -34.07 7.40
C LYS A 152 5.43 -32.93 7.75
N SER A 153 5.79 -32.09 8.73
CA SER A 153 4.97 -30.93 9.13
C SER A 153 4.79 -29.94 7.97
N ILE A 154 5.89 -29.60 7.27
CA ILE A 154 5.86 -28.69 6.12
C ILE A 154 5.02 -29.30 4.98
N LEU A 155 5.15 -30.60 4.72
CA LEU A 155 4.36 -31.28 3.69
C LEU A 155 2.87 -31.29 4.00
N ALA A 156 2.49 -31.47 5.26
CA ALA A 156 1.08 -31.43 5.68
C ALA A 156 0.48 -30.05 5.42
N GLU A 157 1.16 -28.98 5.86
CA GLU A 157 0.73 -27.60 5.61
C GLU A 157 0.64 -27.29 4.12
N ALA A 158 1.69 -27.64 3.36
CA ALA A 158 1.74 -27.36 1.93
C ALA A 158 0.59 -28.06 1.17
N ARG A 159 0.30 -29.33 1.50
CA ARG A 159 -0.81 -30.08 0.89
C ARG A 159 -2.17 -29.50 1.28
N ALA A 160 -2.35 -29.10 2.53
CA ALA A 160 -3.59 -28.47 2.98
C ALA A 160 -3.84 -27.13 2.27
N ARG A 161 -2.78 -26.32 2.10
CA ARG A 161 -2.83 -25.06 1.35
C ARG A 161 -3.16 -25.28 -0.12
N VAL A 162 -2.49 -26.23 -0.80
CA VAL A 162 -2.82 -26.60 -2.18
C VAL A 162 -4.28 -27.01 -2.30
N LYS A 163 -4.77 -27.88 -1.41
CA LYS A 163 -6.17 -28.32 -1.41
C LYS A 163 -7.16 -27.17 -1.24
N SER A 164 -6.92 -26.27 -0.28
CA SER A 164 -7.80 -25.11 -0.07
C SER A 164 -7.81 -24.18 -1.29
N LEU A 165 -6.64 -23.84 -1.83
CA LEU A 165 -6.52 -22.89 -2.94
C LEU A 165 -7.13 -23.45 -4.22
N VAL A 166 -6.88 -24.72 -4.54
CA VAL A 166 -7.45 -25.37 -5.73
C VAL A 166 -8.98 -25.51 -5.61
N ALA A 167 -9.49 -25.81 -4.41
CA ALA A 167 -10.94 -25.83 -4.18
C ALA A 167 -11.58 -24.44 -4.33
N ASP A 168 -10.93 -23.39 -3.81
CA ASP A 168 -11.38 -22.01 -3.95
C ASP A 168 -11.38 -21.57 -5.41
N SER A 169 -10.31 -21.87 -6.16
CA SER A 169 -10.22 -21.68 -7.61
C SER A 169 -11.36 -22.36 -8.36
N LEU A 170 -11.64 -23.63 -8.04
CA LEU A 170 -12.68 -24.41 -8.73
C LEU A 170 -14.05 -23.79 -8.55
N VAL A 171 -14.39 -23.36 -7.33
CA VAL A 171 -15.69 -22.73 -7.07
C VAL A 171 -15.82 -21.43 -7.87
N VAL A 172 -14.79 -20.56 -7.89
CA VAL A 172 -14.84 -19.31 -8.65
C VAL A 172 -14.93 -19.59 -10.15
N ALA A 173 -14.08 -20.48 -10.66
CA ALA A 173 -14.11 -20.89 -12.06
C ALA A 173 -15.51 -21.35 -12.46
N ASN A 174 -16.16 -22.20 -11.66
CA ASN A 174 -17.51 -22.71 -11.92
C ASN A 174 -18.60 -21.65 -12.04
N THR A 175 -18.38 -20.43 -11.55
CA THR A 175 -19.30 -19.30 -11.74
C THR A 175 -19.16 -18.59 -13.09
N ILE A 176 -18.18 -18.95 -13.92
CA ILE A 176 -17.98 -18.41 -15.27
C ILE A 176 -18.80 -19.27 -16.23
N THR A 177 -19.99 -18.81 -16.60
CA THR A 177 -20.94 -19.60 -17.39
C THR A 177 -20.66 -19.60 -18.89
N ASP A 178 -19.93 -18.59 -19.37
CA ASP A 178 -19.58 -18.48 -20.79
C ASP A 178 -18.45 -19.46 -21.16
N PRO A 179 -18.62 -20.30 -22.20
CA PRO A 179 -17.59 -21.25 -22.61
C PRO A 179 -16.32 -20.58 -23.15
N SER A 180 -16.42 -19.44 -23.85
CA SER A 180 -15.26 -18.74 -24.39
C SER A 180 -14.40 -18.17 -23.26
N ASP A 181 -15.02 -17.51 -22.28
CA ASP A 181 -14.33 -17.01 -21.09
C ASP A 181 -13.67 -18.14 -20.30
N ARG A 182 -14.29 -19.34 -20.29
CA ARG A 182 -13.73 -20.51 -19.62
C ARG A 182 -12.49 -21.06 -20.34
N ASP A 183 -12.51 -21.08 -21.66
CA ASP A 183 -11.37 -21.52 -22.48
C ASP A 183 -10.20 -20.53 -22.37
N GLU A 184 -10.49 -19.23 -22.39
CA GLU A 184 -9.51 -18.17 -22.14
C GLU A 184 -8.87 -18.30 -20.76
N LEU A 185 -9.68 -18.49 -19.70
CA LEU A 185 -9.18 -18.74 -18.35
C LEU A 185 -8.27 -19.97 -18.29
N ASN A 186 -8.69 -21.09 -18.88
CA ASN A 186 -7.90 -22.32 -18.89
C ASN A 186 -6.54 -22.11 -19.60
N ALA A 187 -6.53 -21.38 -20.71
CA ALA A 187 -5.31 -21.02 -21.42
C ALA A 187 -4.42 -20.10 -20.57
N ALA A 188 -5.00 -19.13 -19.86
CA ALA A 188 -4.28 -18.21 -18.99
C ALA A 188 -3.63 -18.92 -17.79
N VAL A 189 -4.37 -19.83 -17.12
CA VAL A 189 -3.83 -20.65 -16.01
C VAL A 189 -2.69 -21.53 -16.51
N ARG A 190 -2.82 -22.17 -17.66
CA ARG A 190 -1.75 -22.98 -18.26
C ARG A 190 -0.50 -22.15 -18.55
N ALA A 191 -0.66 -21.00 -19.22
CA ALA A 191 0.46 -20.10 -19.52
C ALA A 191 1.13 -19.57 -18.23
N GLN A 192 0.36 -19.32 -17.18
CA GLN A 192 0.87 -18.94 -15.87
C GLN A 192 1.71 -20.06 -15.24
N THR A 193 1.24 -21.31 -15.30
CA THR A 193 1.99 -22.48 -14.81
C THR A 193 3.30 -22.67 -15.55
N GLU A 194 3.28 -22.61 -16.88
CA GLU A 194 4.48 -22.71 -17.73
C GLU A 194 5.51 -21.63 -17.38
N ARG A 195 5.05 -20.39 -17.15
CA ARG A 195 5.91 -19.26 -16.77
C ARG A 195 6.49 -19.40 -15.36
N LEU A 196 5.71 -19.86 -14.39
CA LEU A 196 6.15 -20.01 -13.00
C LEU A 196 7.08 -21.22 -12.83
N GLN A 197 6.86 -22.29 -13.59
CA GLN A 197 7.57 -23.55 -13.47
C GLN A 197 8.04 -24.06 -14.84
N PRO A 198 9.03 -23.41 -15.46
CA PRO A 198 9.54 -23.78 -16.78
C PRO A 198 10.27 -25.14 -16.80
N GLY A 199 10.65 -25.67 -15.63
CA GLY A 199 11.32 -26.97 -15.49
C GLY A 199 10.38 -28.17 -15.32
N TRP A 200 9.06 -27.95 -15.28
CA TRP A 200 8.07 -29.02 -15.18
C TRP A 200 7.81 -29.66 -16.55
N THR A 201 7.26 -30.89 -16.56
CA THR A 201 6.95 -31.59 -17.81
C THR A 201 5.68 -31.05 -18.46
N ALA A 202 5.45 -31.38 -19.74
CA ALA A 202 4.20 -31.04 -20.42
C ALA A 202 2.96 -31.63 -19.72
N ASP A 203 3.09 -32.85 -19.17
CA ASP A 203 2.03 -33.49 -18.38
C ASP A 203 1.78 -32.74 -17.06
N ASP A 204 2.84 -32.29 -16.39
CA ASP A 204 2.71 -31.46 -15.18
C ASP A 204 1.97 -30.14 -15.51
N TRP A 205 2.29 -29.49 -16.63
CA TRP A 205 1.59 -28.26 -17.03
C TRP A 205 0.12 -28.51 -17.39
N ASP A 206 -0.21 -29.65 -18.01
CA ASP A 206 -1.60 -30.00 -18.32
C ASP A 206 -2.41 -30.29 -17.05
N VAL A 207 -1.82 -30.96 -16.07
CA VAL A 207 -2.46 -31.29 -14.79
C VAL A 207 -2.59 -30.06 -13.90
N TYR A 208 -1.48 -29.39 -13.59
CA TYR A 208 -1.46 -28.26 -12.64
C TYR A 208 -1.85 -26.92 -13.28
N GLY A 209 -1.85 -26.83 -14.61
CA GLY A 209 -2.37 -25.70 -15.38
C GLY A 209 -3.86 -25.77 -15.67
N ASN A 210 -4.57 -26.76 -15.13
CA ASN A 210 -6.01 -26.89 -15.26
C ASN A 210 -6.68 -27.04 -13.88
N VAL A 211 -7.58 -26.12 -13.55
CA VAL A 211 -8.24 -26.07 -12.24
C VAL A 211 -9.03 -27.35 -11.96
N GLY A 212 -9.76 -27.86 -12.95
CA GLY A 212 -10.59 -29.07 -12.81
C GLY A 212 -9.74 -30.32 -12.62
N LYS A 213 -8.77 -30.55 -13.52
CA LYS A 213 -7.87 -31.72 -13.44
C LYS A 213 -7.09 -31.74 -12.12
N TRP A 214 -6.61 -30.59 -11.67
CA TRP A 214 -5.89 -30.51 -10.40
C TRP A 214 -6.83 -30.71 -9.20
N ALA A 215 -8.03 -30.16 -9.23
CA ALA A 215 -9.02 -30.40 -8.18
C ALA A 215 -9.38 -31.88 -8.06
N ASP A 216 -9.56 -32.56 -9.20
CA ASP A 216 -9.80 -34.01 -9.22
C ASP A 216 -8.62 -34.76 -8.61
N LEU A 217 -7.38 -34.41 -8.98
CA LEU A 217 -6.16 -35.02 -8.42
C LEU A 217 -6.07 -34.85 -6.90
N VAL A 218 -6.36 -33.65 -6.38
CA VAL A 218 -6.24 -33.37 -4.93
C VAL A 218 -7.39 -33.96 -4.12
N ASN A 219 -8.55 -34.17 -4.75
CA ASN A 219 -9.70 -34.83 -4.14
C ASN A 219 -9.70 -36.35 -4.32
N GLN A 220 -8.70 -36.93 -5.00
CA GLN A 220 -8.52 -38.38 -4.99
C GLN A 220 -8.38 -38.85 -3.53
N PRO A 221 -9.18 -39.86 -3.10
CA PRO A 221 -9.14 -40.32 -1.74
C PRO A 221 -7.74 -40.84 -1.40
N ALA A 222 -7.19 -40.37 -0.28
CA ALA A 222 -6.04 -41.02 0.33
C ALA A 222 -6.40 -42.48 0.66
N LYS A 223 -5.40 -43.35 0.83
CA LYS A 223 -5.62 -44.78 1.09
C LYS A 223 -6.68 -44.96 2.20
N PRO A 224 -7.74 -45.78 1.98
CA PRO A 224 -8.96 -45.80 2.81
C PRO A 224 -8.77 -46.22 4.28
N GLU A 225 -7.57 -46.64 4.67
CA GLU A 225 -7.29 -47.18 6.00
C GLU A 225 -7.07 -46.08 7.07
N GLU A 226 -6.51 -44.93 6.70
CA GLU A 226 -6.24 -43.81 7.63
C GLU A 226 -7.50 -42.97 7.89
N ASP A 227 -8.31 -42.69 6.86
CA ASP A 227 -9.57 -41.93 6.98
C ASP A 227 -10.62 -42.64 7.84
N GLN A 228 -10.69 -43.98 7.76
CA GLN A 228 -11.59 -44.76 8.62
C GLN A 228 -11.18 -44.71 10.09
N GLN A 229 -9.89 -44.60 10.41
CA GLN A 229 -9.43 -44.45 11.80
C GLN A 229 -9.68 -43.05 12.34
N HIS A 230 -9.46 -42.02 11.51
CA HIS A 230 -9.72 -40.63 11.86
C HIS A 230 -11.20 -40.37 12.17
N ALA A 231 -12.10 -40.82 11.28
CA ALA A 231 -13.54 -40.72 11.50
C ALA A 231 -14.01 -41.45 12.77
N LYS A 232 -13.44 -42.63 13.05
CA LYS A 232 -13.72 -43.39 14.28
C LYS A 232 -13.28 -42.62 15.55
N TRP A 233 -12.15 -41.93 15.52
CA TRP A 233 -11.68 -41.15 16.66
C TRP A 233 -12.51 -39.88 16.90
N LEU A 234 -12.91 -39.18 15.84
CA LEU A 234 -13.83 -38.03 15.94
C LEU A 234 -15.19 -38.42 16.54
N ALA A 235 -15.79 -39.51 16.05
CA ALA A 235 -17.05 -40.03 16.59
C ALA A 235 -16.92 -40.39 18.08
N LYS A 236 -15.82 -41.06 18.45
CA LYS A 236 -15.56 -41.44 19.85
C LYS A 236 -15.33 -40.22 20.76
N ARG A 237 -14.70 -39.16 20.25
CA ARG A 237 -14.50 -37.89 20.96
C ARG A 237 -15.82 -37.18 21.24
N LEU A 238 -16.68 -37.05 20.23
CA LEU A 238 -18.02 -36.46 20.34
C LEU A 238 -18.89 -37.22 21.34
N GLN A 239 -18.88 -38.55 21.27
CA GLN A 239 -19.60 -39.41 22.21
C GLN A 239 -19.13 -39.22 23.66
N LEU A 240 -17.82 -39.02 23.87
CA LEU A 240 -17.25 -38.76 25.20
C LEU A 240 -17.69 -37.40 25.77
N LEU A 241 -17.71 -36.35 24.92
CA LEU A 241 -18.15 -35.01 25.31
C LEU A 241 -19.65 -35.00 25.68
N GLN A 242 -20.49 -35.64 24.86
CA GLN A 242 -21.91 -35.81 25.16
C GLN A 242 -22.14 -36.61 26.44
N ALA A 243 -21.34 -37.65 26.70
CA ALA A 243 -21.39 -38.41 27.94
C ALA A 243 -20.89 -37.62 29.16
N MET A 244 -20.08 -36.57 28.99
CA MET A 244 -19.68 -35.68 30.07
C MET A 244 -20.75 -34.62 30.37
N GLU A 245 -21.45 -34.13 29.35
CA GLU A 245 -22.53 -33.14 29.49
C GLU A 245 -23.82 -33.76 30.03
N SER A 246 -24.19 -34.94 29.55
CA SER A 246 -25.46 -35.59 29.93
C SER A 246 -25.42 -36.30 31.28
N ARG A 247 -24.24 -36.50 31.87
CA ARG A 247 -24.10 -37.34 33.06
C ARG A 247 -24.35 -36.56 34.34
N GLN A 248 -25.52 -36.81 34.90
CA GLN A 248 -25.91 -36.39 36.23
C GLN A 248 -25.79 -37.61 37.16
N SER A 249 -24.90 -37.56 38.16
CA SER A 249 -24.81 -38.58 39.22
C SER A 249 -25.14 -37.95 40.56
N ALA A 250 -25.89 -38.68 41.38
CA ALA A 250 -26.22 -38.30 42.75
C ALA A 250 -25.02 -38.41 43.71
N ASP A 251 -23.96 -39.16 43.35
CA ASP A 251 -22.70 -39.23 44.12
C ASP A 251 -21.61 -38.35 43.47
N PRO A 252 -21.23 -37.23 44.12
CA PRO A 252 -20.17 -36.34 43.64
C PRO A 252 -18.81 -37.03 43.44
N ARG A 253 -18.51 -38.09 44.21
CA ARG A 253 -17.24 -38.82 44.09
C ARG A 253 -17.21 -39.71 42.86
N GLU A 254 -18.35 -40.32 42.51
CA GLU A 254 -18.48 -41.11 41.30
C GLU A 254 -18.39 -40.22 40.05
N LEU A 255 -19.07 -39.07 40.06
CA LEU A 255 -18.99 -38.08 38.99
C LEU A 255 -17.56 -37.59 38.78
N ALA A 256 -16.82 -37.28 39.86
CA ALA A 256 -15.43 -36.84 39.78
C ALA A 256 -14.50 -37.92 39.20
N ARG A 257 -14.68 -39.20 39.56
CA ARG A 257 -13.91 -40.32 38.99
C ARG A 257 -14.18 -40.49 37.50
N PHE A 258 -15.46 -40.44 37.11
CA PHE A 258 -15.86 -40.49 35.71
C PHE A 258 -15.25 -39.34 34.90
N LEU A 259 -15.39 -38.09 35.37
CA LEU A 259 -14.84 -36.92 34.69
C LEU A 259 -13.31 -36.97 34.56
N LYS A 260 -12.61 -37.48 35.58
CA LYS A 260 -11.15 -37.66 35.53
C LYS A 260 -10.75 -38.70 34.47
N GLN A 261 -11.48 -39.82 34.39
CA GLN A 261 -11.23 -40.86 33.39
C GLN A 261 -11.58 -40.37 31.97
N ALA A 262 -12.71 -39.68 31.82
CA ALA A 262 -13.16 -39.13 30.55
C ALA A 262 -12.19 -38.06 30.03
N LYS A 263 -11.71 -37.14 30.86
CA LYS A 263 -10.69 -36.15 30.47
C LYS A 263 -9.38 -36.79 30.01
N LYS A 264 -8.96 -37.90 30.64
CA LYS A 264 -7.74 -38.63 30.25
C LYS A 264 -7.90 -39.34 28.91
N GLU A 265 -9.06 -39.94 28.65
CA GLU A 265 -9.37 -40.54 27.34
C GLU A 265 -9.55 -39.48 26.25
N LEU A 266 -10.16 -38.33 26.58
CA LEU A 266 -10.29 -37.19 25.68
C LEU A 266 -8.90 -36.69 25.26
N SER A 267 -7.98 -36.48 26.21
CA SER A 267 -6.60 -36.09 25.92
C SER A 267 -5.87 -37.12 25.04
N ARG A 268 -6.08 -38.43 25.24
CA ARG A 268 -5.50 -39.47 24.36
C ARG A 268 -6.09 -39.46 22.95
N LEU A 269 -7.38 -39.15 22.81
CA LEU A 269 -8.02 -39.00 21.51
C LEU A 269 -7.55 -37.72 20.83
N ASP A 270 -7.42 -36.62 21.56
CA ASP A 270 -6.86 -35.37 21.07
C ASP A 270 -5.40 -35.54 20.63
N ASP A 271 -4.57 -36.31 21.35
CA ASP A 271 -3.19 -36.63 20.93
C ASP A 271 -3.13 -37.49 19.65
N LYS A 272 -4.15 -38.33 19.42
CA LYS A 272 -4.26 -39.15 18.20
C LYS A 272 -4.80 -38.34 17.03
N LEU A 273 -5.80 -37.51 17.28
CA LEU A 273 -6.37 -36.58 16.31
C LEU A 273 -5.33 -35.52 15.93
N ALA A 274 -4.58 -34.95 16.87
CA ALA A 274 -3.51 -34.00 16.58
C ALA A 274 -2.39 -34.57 15.67
N LYS A 275 -2.28 -35.91 15.57
CA LYS A 275 -1.37 -36.59 14.63
C LYS A 275 -2.00 -36.87 13.25
N CYS A 276 -3.32 -36.75 13.13
CA CYS A 276 -4.11 -37.01 11.93
C CYS A 276 -4.88 -35.79 11.41
N VAL A 277 -4.87 -34.68 12.15
CA VAL A 277 -5.48 -33.44 11.70
C VAL A 277 -4.45 -32.75 10.80
N ASP A 278 -4.71 -32.88 9.49
CA ASP A 278 -3.96 -32.29 8.38
C ASP A 278 -4.11 -30.75 8.26
N VAL A 279 -4.59 -30.09 9.30
CA VAL A 279 -4.79 -28.64 9.37
C VAL A 279 -4.41 -28.18 10.79
N PRO A 280 -3.48 -27.23 10.97
CA PRO A 280 -3.23 -26.65 12.30
C PRO A 280 -4.54 -26.35 13.02
N LEU A 281 -4.73 -26.83 14.26
CA LEU A 281 -5.94 -26.55 15.06
C LEU A 281 -6.21 -25.05 15.21
N ALA A 282 -5.21 -24.19 14.97
CA ALA A 282 -5.33 -22.74 14.83
C ALA A 282 -6.32 -22.30 13.73
N LEU A 283 -6.44 -23.07 12.64
CA LEU A 283 -7.39 -22.81 11.54
C LEU A 283 -8.79 -23.39 11.81
N VAL A 284 -8.93 -24.28 12.80
CA VAL A 284 -10.19 -24.95 13.17
C VAL A 284 -10.80 -24.35 14.45
N GLN A 285 -10.15 -23.36 15.08
CA GLN A 285 -10.74 -22.64 16.21
C GLN A 285 -11.91 -21.75 15.77
N SER A 286 -13.07 -22.39 15.64
CA SER A 286 -14.34 -21.74 15.86
C SER A 286 -14.44 -21.32 17.33
N ALA A 287 -14.60 -20.01 17.54
CA ALA A 287 -15.41 -19.40 18.59
C ALA A 287 -15.22 -19.88 20.04
N THR A 288 -14.08 -19.57 20.68
CA THR A 288 -14.00 -19.61 22.16
C THR A 288 -13.42 -18.34 22.80
N HIS A 289 -13.13 -17.29 22.03
CA HIS A 289 -12.83 -15.96 22.56
C HIS A 289 -13.61 -14.94 21.70
N GLY A 290 -14.28 -13.98 22.34
CA GLY A 290 -15.18 -13.02 21.67
C GLY A 290 -14.47 -12.17 20.62
N PHE A 291 -14.53 -12.58 19.36
CA PHE A 291 -13.95 -11.88 18.23
C PHE A 291 -15.06 -11.51 17.24
N HIS A 292 -15.17 -10.22 16.94
CA HIS A 292 -16.06 -9.70 15.88
C HIS A 292 -15.38 -9.82 14.54
N THR A 293 -15.90 -10.67 13.66
CA THR A 293 -15.52 -10.64 12.25
C THR A 293 -16.25 -9.49 11.56
N LEU A 294 -15.49 -8.50 11.09
CA LEU A 294 -16.02 -7.35 10.35
C LEU A 294 -16.26 -7.69 8.87
N ALA A 295 -15.30 -8.38 8.23
CA ALA A 295 -15.40 -8.74 6.82
C ALA A 295 -14.61 -10.00 6.51
N SER A 296 -15.13 -10.80 5.57
CA SER A 296 -14.46 -11.91 4.91
C SER A 296 -14.86 -11.91 3.44
N SER A 297 -13.94 -12.16 2.51
CA SER A 297 -14.30 -12.27 1.09
C SER A 297 -13.48 -13.35 0.37
N ALA A 298 -14.11 -13.95 -0.64
CA ALA A 298 -13.50 -14.93 -1.53
C ALA A 298 -12.85 -14.31 -2.78
N THR A 299 -13.13 -13.03 -3.07
CA THR A 299 -12.87 -12.42 -4.40
C THR A 299 -12.58 -10.91 -4.33
N ALA A 300 -12.38 -10.36 -3.13
CA ALA A 300 -12.25 -8.92 -2.95
C ALA A 300 -10.94 -8.51 -2.27
N GLY A 301 -10.38 -7.39 -2.74
CA GLY A 301 -9.39 -6.62 -2.00
C GLY A 301 -10.07 -5.54 -1.15
N LEU A 302 -9.50 -5.21 -0.01
CA LEU A 302 -9.90 -4.10 0.84
C LEU A 302 -8.93 -2.94 0.66
N HIS A 303 -9.49 -1.79 0.31
CA HIS A 303 -8.78 -0.52 0.24
C HIS A 303 -8.91 0.21 1.57
N GLU A 304 -10.10 0.25 2.15
CA GLU A 304 -10.35 1.02 3.36
C GLU A 304 -11.43 0.33 4.21
N VAL A 305 -11.25 0.37 5.53
CA VAL A 305 -12.25 -0.08 6.49
C VAL A 305 -12.41 0.95 7.59
N ARG A 306 -13.66 1.34 7.85
CA ARG A 306 -14.03 2.17 9.00
C ARG A 306 -15.05 1.43 9.85
N PHE A 307 -14.89 1.51 11.16
CA PHE A 307 -15.77 0.89 12.13
C PHE A 307 -16.29 1.93 13.11
N TRP A 308 -17.60 2.02 13.25
CA TRP A 308 -18.31 3.01 14.04
C TRP A 308 -19.13 2.35 15.15
N SER A 309 -19.16 2.96 16.33
CA SER A 309 -20.02 2.52 17.44
C SER A 309 -21.47 3.00 17.34
N GLN A 310 -21.88 3.50 16.17
CA GLN A 310 -23.23 3.98 15.90
C GLN A 310 -23.63 3.69 14.46
N ASP A 311 -24.93 3.76 14.18
CA ASP A 311 -25.45 3.72 12.82
C ASP A 311 -25.10 5.02 12.05
N ARG A 312 -24.83 4.90 10.75
CA ARG A 312 -24.42 5.99 9.86
C ARG A 312 -25.29 5.97 8.60
N PRO A 313 -26.34 6.79 8.52
CA PRO A 313 -27.13 6.91 7.29
C PRO A 313 -26.47 7.80 6.22
N ASP A 314 -25.44 8.57 6.59
CA ASP A 314 -24.76 9.58 5.76
C ASP A 314 -23.52 9.07 5.00
N VAL A 315 -23.23 7.77 5.06
CA VAL A 315 -22.01 7.15 4.50
C VAL A 315 -21.79 7.52 3.04
N ALA A 316 -22.84 7.45 2.21
CA ALA A 316 -22.74 7.75 0.78
C ALA A 316 -22.28 9.19 0.51
N THR A 317 -22.59 10.13 1.41
CA THR A 317 -22.19 11.53 1.28
C THR A 317 -20.85 11.83 1.94
N SER A 318 -20.46 11.10 2.99
CA SER A 318 -19.21 11.31 3.74
C SER A 318 -18.08 10.34 3.37
N MET A 319 -18.28 9.48 2.37
CA MET A 319 -17.32 8.41 2.04
C MET A 319 -15.94 8.94 1.63
N HIS A 320 -15.90 10.11 0.99
CA HIS A 320 -14.66 10.75 0.55
C HIS A 320 -14.03 11.70 1.59
N ASP A 321 -14.70 11.87 2.73
CA ASP A 321 -14.22 12.77 3.76
C ASP A 321 -13.04 12.18 4.50
N VAL A 322 -12.02 13.02 4.68
CA VAL A 322 -10.90 12.71 5.56
C VAL A 322 -11.35 12.91 7.00
N LEU A 323 -11.50 11.81 7.72
CA LEU A 323 -11.93 11.83 9.11
C LEU A 323 -10.75 12.11 10.04
N GLY A 324 -10.95 13.01 10.99
CA GLY A 324 -10.11 13.15 12.18
C GLY A 324 -10.50 12.11 13.25
N PRO A 325 -9.82 12.10 14.40
CA PRO A 325 -10.26 11.29 15.54
C PRO A 325 -11.62 11.79 16.04
N VAL A 326 -12.66 10.99 15.80
CA VAL A 326 -14.03 11.20 16.31
C VAL A 326 -14.33 10.09 17.32
N PRO A 327 -14.99 10.39 18.46
CA PRO A 327 -15.28 9.40 19.50
C PRO A 327 -16.06 8.18 19.00
N GLU A 328 -16.91 8.39 17.99
CA GLU A 328 -17.78 7.38 17.41
C GLU A 328 -17.03 6.46 16.42
N LEU A 329 -15.88 6.91 15.90
CA LEU A 329 -15.02 6.14 15.00
C LEU A 329 -14.11 5.25 15.85
N ARG A 330 -14.50 3.99 15.95
CA ARG A 330 -13.82 2.98 16.77
C ARG A 330 -12.59 2.42 16.10
N GLY A 331 -12.55 2.34 14.76
CA GLY A 331 -11.37 1.88 14.03
C GLY A 331 -11.37 2.40 12.61
N TYR A 332 -10.19 2.70 12.08
CA TYR A 332 -10.02 3.23 10.73
C TYR A 332 -8.71 2.75 10.12
N TRP A 333 -8.79 1.86 9.14
CA TRP A 333 -7.64 1.31 8.43
C TRP A 333 -7.72 1.67 6.95
N THR A 334 -6.73 2.41 6.46
CA THR A 334 -6.67 2.84 5.06
C THR A 334 -5.95 1.86 4.16
N PHE A 335 -5.27 0.85 4.69
CA PHE A 335 -4.45 -0.15 3.96
C PHE A 335 -3.45 0.40 2.90
N GLU A 336 -3.28 1.71 2.76
CA GLU A 336 -2.45 2.31 1.71
C GLU A 336 -0.98 2.53 2.13
N GLU A 337 -0.65 2.27 3.40
CA GLU A 337 0.62 2.69 3.99
C GLU A 337 1.50 1.51 4.44
N GLY A 338 2.45 1.16 3.57
CA GLY A 338 3.72 0.58 4.00
C GLY A 338 4.00 -0.80 3.42
N ALA A 339 5.22 -0.97 2.91
CA ALA A 339 5.78 -2.25 2.51
C ALA A 339 6.12 -3.16 3.72
N GLY A 340 5.28 -3.17 4.77
CA GLY A 340 5.58 -3.82 6.05
C GLY A 340 4.44 -4.72 6.54
N ASP A 341 4.79 -5.57 7.50
CA ASP A 341 3.91 -6.56 8.11
C ASP A 341 2.99 -5.91 9.15
N TYR A 342 2.51 -4.67 8.97
CA TYR A 342 1.73 -3.97 10.01
C TYR A 342 0.59 -3.14 9.41
N VAL A 343 -0.51 -3.04 10.16
CA VAL A 343 -1.63 -2.15 9.85
C VAL A 343 -1.81 -1.17 11.01
N ASP A 344 -1.80 0.13 10.71
CA ASP A 344 -2.02 1.20 11.69
C ASP A 344 -3.50 1.61 11.70
N ASP A 345 -4.09 1.69 12.91
CA ASP A 345 -5.39 2.31 13.11
C ASP A 345 -5.26 3.83 13.18
N MET A 346 -5.88 4.51 12.22
CA MET A 346 -5.90 5.97 12.09
C MET A 346 -6.81 6.64 13.11
N ALA A 347 -7.76 5.91 13.71
CA ALA A 347 -8.57 6.40 14.82
C ALA A 347 -7.78 6.40 16.15
N GLY A 348 -6.66 5.67 16.21
CA GLY A 348 -5.79 5.58 17.38
C GLY A 348 -6.42 4.86 18.57
N GLN A 349 -7.49 4.09 18.35
CA GLN A 349 -8.24 3.35 19.36
C GLN A 349 -7.67 1.95 19.56
N PHE A 350 -7.11 1.36 18.49
CA PHE A 350 -6.52 0.04 18.54
C PHE A 350 -4.99 0.07 18.55
N PRO A 351 -4.35 -0.84 19.32
CA PRO A 351 -2.91 -1.01 19.26
C PRO A 351 -2.46 -1.46 17.87
N ARG A 352 -1.19 -1.20 17.55
CA ARG A 352 -0.59 -1.62 16.27
C ARG A 352 -0.61 -3.15 16.13
N TYR A 353 -1.03 -3.63 14.97
CA TYR A 353 -1.15 -5.05 14.69
C TYR A 353 -0.22 -5.50 13.57
N THR A 354 0.33 -6.71 13.69
CA THR A 354 1.13 -7.36 12.65
C THR A 354 0.25 -8.08 11.64
N ASN A 355 0.43 -7.82 10.36
CA ASN A 355 -0.14 -8.59 9.26
C ASN A 355 0.69 -9.87 9.06
N ILE A 356 0.24 -11.01 9.61
CA ILE A 356 1.02 -12.25 9.54
C ILE A 356 0.62 -13.00 8.26
N SER A 357 1.43 -12.84 7.21
CA SER A 357 1.56 -13.88 6.19
C SER A 357 2.77 -14.76 6.55
N SER A 358 2.49 -15.94 7.09
CA SER A 358 3.39 -17.09 7.30
C SER A 358 4.40 -17.07 8.49
N VAL A 359 4.40 -18.22 9.19
CA VAL A 359 5.48 -18.90 9.96
C VAL A 359 5.52 -18.82 11.50
N ASP A 360 5.07 -17.78 12.21
CA ASP A 360 5.24 -17.74 13.69
C ASP A 360 3.96 -18.01 14.52
N VAL A 361 3.87 -19.25 15.05
CA VAL A 361 2.76 -19.86 15.80
C VAL A 361 2.43 -19.18 17.15
N HIS A 362 3.08 -18.07 17.53
CA HIS A 362 2.91 -17.44 18.86
C HIS A 362 2.34 -16.01 18.85
N ILE A 363 2.02 -15.43 17.68
CA ILE A 363 1.54 -14.03 17.57
C ILE A 363 0.16 -13.93 16.87
N GLU A 364 -0.56 -15.04 16.71
CA GLU A 364 -1.89 -15.02 16.05
C GLU A 364 -3.00 -14.37 16.89
N ALA A 365 -2.82 -14.19 18.21
CA ALA A 365 -3.89 -13.70 19.10
C ALA A 365 -4.14 -12.18 19.00
N SER A 366 -3.32 -11.42 18.26
CA SER A 366 -3.39 -9.95 18.22
C SER A 366 -3.23 -9.41 16.80
N SER A 367 -3.85 -10.02 15.78
CA SER A 367 -3.94 -9.39 14.46
C SER A 367 -5.39 -9.03 14.12
N VAL A 368 -5.60 -7.80 13.64
CA VAL A 368 -6.86 -7.32 13.02
C VAL A 368 -7.09 -7.97 11.67
N ALA A 369 -6.04 -8.33 10.93
CA ALA A 369 -6.17 -8.95 9.62
C ALA A 369 -5.57 -10.36 9.64
N VAL A 370 -6.39 -11.36 9.31
CA VAL A 370 -6.03 -12.77 9.37
C VAL A 370 -6.08 -13.35 7.96
N ASN A 371 -5.01 -14.04 7.56
CA ASN A 371 -4.91 -14.75 6.28
C ASN A 371 -5.22 -13.83 5.07
N VAL A 372 -4.47 -12.74 5.03
CA VAL A 372 -4.52 -11.71 3.99
C VAL A 372 -3.12 -11.43 3.45
N ASP A 373 -3.05 -10.93 2.22
CA ASP A 373 -1.82 -10.57 1.52
C ASP A 373 -1.86 -9.12 1.05
N TRP A 374 -0.70 -8.48 1.06
CA TRP A 374 -0.51 -7.17 0.46
C TRP A 374 -0.39 -7.28 -1.06
N VAL A 375 -1.35 -6.69 -1.78
CA VAL A 375 -1.31 -6.61 -3.24
C VAL A 375 -0.88 -5.20 -3.66
N ARG A 376 0.21 -5.10 -4.41
CA ARG A 376 0.71 -3.82 -4.92
C ARG A 376 0.08 -3.51 -6.26
N TYR A 377 -0.38 -2.27 -6.45
CA TYR A 377 -0.91 -1.87 -7.74
C TYR A 377 0.19 -1.48 -8.72
N SER A 378 0.00 -1.86 -9.98
CA SER A 378 0.68 -1.21 -11.10
C SER A 378 -0.02 0.11 -11.44
N THR A 379 0.68 1.02 -12.13
CA THR A 379 0.06 2.26 -12.62
C THR A 379 -1.15 2.00 -13.54
N ALA A 380 -1.15 0.89 -14.29
CA ALA A 380 -2.27 0.49 -15.12
C ALA A 380 -3.47 0.05 -14.27
N THR A 381 -3.21 -0.66 -13.16
CA THR A 381 -4.25 -1.06 -12.21
C THR A 381 -4.89 0.18 -11.57
N VAL A 382 -4.10 1.16 -11.12
CA VAL A 382 -4.63 2.43 -10.55
C VAL A 382 -5.51 3.19 -11.54
N GLN A 383 -5.19 3.17 -12.84
CA GLN A 383 -6.01 3.83 -13.87
C GLN A 383 -7.40 3.20 -14.04
N VAL A 384 -7.53 1.90 -13.79
CA VAL A 384 -8.82 1.17 -13.84
C VAL A 384 -9.57 1.32 -12.52
N LEU A 385 -8.85 1.25 -11.39
CA LEU A 385 -9.41 1.28 -10.04
C LEU A 385 -9.90 2.66 -9.60
N GLY A 386 -9.34 3.73 -10.17
CA GLY A 386 -9.54 5.09 -9.68
C GLY A 386 -8.70 5.38 -8.43
N ASP A 387 -8.87 6.59 -7.90
CA ASP A 387 -8.26 6.98 -6.63
C ASP A 387 -9.00 6.29 -5.46
N PRO A 388 -8.28 5.92 -4.39
CA PRO A 388 -8.91 5.47 -3.15
C PRO A 388 -9.95 6.48 -2.65
N PRO A 389 -10.98 6.00 -1.91
CA PRO A 389 -12.08 6.84 -1.46
C PRO A 389 -11.59 8.01 -0.59
N THR A 390 -10.58 7.78 0.26
CA THR A 390 -9.85 8.87 0.91
C THR A 390 -8.41 8.94 0.44
N PRO A 391 -7.83 10.14 0.33
CA PRO A 391 -6.41 10.27 0.08
C PRO A 391 -5.60 9.58 1.18
N SER A 392 -4.56 8.81 0.82
CA SER A 392 -3.60 8.23 1.78
C SER A 392 -3.15 9.24 2.82
N TYR A 393 -2.80 8.78 4.02
CA TYR A 393 -2.29 9.67 5.07
C TYR A 393 -1.05 10.46 4.59
N ARG A 394 -0.20 9.90 3.72
CA ARG A 394 0.82 10.67 3.00
C ARG A 394 0.27 11.67 1.97
N GLN A 395 -0.76 11.39 1.16
CA GLN A 395 -1.37 12.40 0.27
C GLN A 395 -1.95 13.58 1.07
N ARG A 396 -2.54 13.29 2.23
CA ARG A 396 -3.02 14.31 3.19
C ARG A 396 -1.89 15.13 3.78
N ASN A 397 -0.75 14.49 4.03
CA ASN A 397 0.45 15.11 4.61
C ASN A 397 1.57 15.33 3.57
N MET A 398 1.22 15.42 2.29
CA MET A 398 2.21 15.27 1.23
C MET A 398 3.10 16.49 1.13
N CYS A 399 4.35 16.23 0.76
CA CYS A 399 5.25 17.26 0.31
C CYS A 399 4.62 18.04 -0.85
N LYS A 400 4.39 19.35 -0.69
CA LYS A 400 3.80 20.25 -1.71
C LYS A 400 4.45 20.10 -3.10
N ILE A 401 5.73 19.71 -3.14
CA ILE A 401 6.50 19.47 -4.36
C ILE A 401 6.07 18.20 -5.08
N VAL A 402 5.82 17.11 -4.34
CA VAL A 402 5.31 15.85 -4.89
C VAL A 402 3.89 16.06 -5.41
N THR A 403 3.06 16.81 -4.69
CA THR A 403 1.69 17.13 -5.13
C THR A 403 1.72 17.91 -6.43
N LYS A 404 2.62 18.91 -6.51
CA LYS A 404 2.81 19.70 -7.73
C LYS A 404 3.37 18.85 -8.89
N ARG A 405 4.31 17.92 -8.62
CA ARG A 405 4.83 16.99 -9.64
C ARG A 405 3.76 16.02 -10.14
N ALA A 406 2.99 15.40 -9.26
CA ALA A 406 1.91 14.48 -9.61
C ALA A 406 0.81 15.19 -10.41
N PHE A 407 0.41 16.39 -9.97
CA PHE A 407 -0.54 17.23 -10.71
C PHE A 407 -0.02 17.61 -12.11
N LEU A 408 1.26 18.00 -12.23
CA LEU A 408 1.88 18.31 -13.51
C LEU A 408 2.00 17.07 -14.41
N ALA A 409 2.31 15.91 -13.84
CA ALA A 409 2.38 14.63 -14.56
C ALA A 409 0.99 14.21 -15.07
N LEU A 410 -0.05 14.33 -14.24
CA LEU A 410 -1.44 14.06 -14.62
C LEU A 410 -1.90 15.01 -15.73
N LYS A 411 -1.65 16.33 -15.59
CA LYS A 411 -1.94 17.31 -16.65
C LYS A 411 -1.15 17.05 -17.93
N HIS A 412 0.07 16.56 -17.82
CA HIS A 412 0.89 16.19 -18.96
C HIS A 412 0.30 14.95 -19.67
N HIS A 413 -0.09 13.93 -18.92
CA HIS A 413 -0.75 12.73 -19.45
C HIS A 413 -2.09 13.04 -20.13
N GLN A 414 -2.90 13.92 -19.53
CA GLN A 414 -4.19 14.35 -20.09
C GLN A 414 -4.04 15.20 -21.36
N ARG A 415 -2.93 15.93 -21.51
CA ARG A 415 -2.67 16.78 -22.69
C ARG A 415 -1.90 16.07 -23.80
N ASN A 416 -1.01 15.16 -23.44
CA ASN A 416 -0.08 14.50 -24.35
C ASN A 416 -0.22 12.99 -24.17
N GLY A 417 -1.02 12.35 -25.03
CA GLY A 417 -1.07 10.89 -25.10
C GLY A 417 0.34 10.27 -25.21
N LYS A 418 0.55 9.18 -24.46
CA LYS A 418 1.77 8.35 -24.30
C LYS A 418 3.08 9.12 -23.93
N PRO A 419 3.63 8.94 -22.71
CA PRO A 419 4.81 9.68 -22.22
C PRO A 419 6.16 9.22 -22.79
N TYR A 420 6.18 8.23 -23.67
CA TYR A 420 7.36 7.67 -24.33
C TYR A 420 7.06 7.38 -25.80
N CYS A 421 8.09 7.35 -26.64
CA CYS A 421 7.97 7.16 -28.10
C CYS A 421 7.54 5.74 -28.51
N GLY A 422 7.32 4.83 -27.55
CA GLY A 422 6.91 3.44 -27.78
C GLY A 422 8.01 2.48 -28.23
N HIS A 423 9.19 2.97 -28.62
CA HIS A 423 10.29 2.14 -29.10
C HIS A 423 10.99 1.40 -27.95
N VAL A 424 11.18 0.09 -28.12
CA VAL A 424 12.03 -0.74 -27.25
C VAL A 424 13.39 -0.88 -27.92
N ILE A 425 14.43 -0.33 -27.31
CA ILE A 425 15.80 -0.32 -27.83
C ILE A 425 16.78 -0.83 -26.77
N LYS A 426 17.94 -1.33 -27.22
CA LYS A 426 19.02 -1.69 -26.30
C LYS A 426 19.64 -0.42 -25.73
N ALA A 427 20.10 -0.47 -24.49
CA ALA A 427 20.69 0.69 -23.82
C ALA A 427 21.91 1.28 -24.56
N CYS A 428 22.69 0.45 -25.26
CA CYS A 428 23.81 0.91 -26.10
C CYS A 428 23.38 1.74 -27.31
N ASP A 429 22.15 1.58 -27.79
CA ASP A 429 21.62 2.23 -28.98
C ASP A 429 20.84 3.52 -28.65
N GLN A 430 20.75 3.87 -27.35
CA GLN A 430 20.06 5.06 -26.87
C GLN A 430 20.56 6.36 -27.54
N PRO A 431 21.88 6.61 -27.71
CA PRO A 431 22.35 7.84 -28.35
C PRO A 431 21.93 7.94 -29.82
N ALA A 432 21.89 6.81 -30.54
CA ALA A 432 21.47 6.77 -31.94
C ALA A 432 19.95 7.00 -32.07
N HIS A 433 19.16 6.43 -31.16
CA HIS A 433 17.73 6.69 -31.09
C HIS A 433 17.42 8.15 -30.73
N ASP A 434 18.11 8.72 -29.73
CA ASP A 434 17.90 10.10 -29.30
C ASP A 434 18.10 11.11 -30.44
N ALA A 435 19.05 10.84 -31.35
CA ALA A 435 19.31 11.67 -32.53
C ALA A 435 18.15 11.67 -33.56
N THR A 436 17.32 10.62 -33.57
CA THR A 436 16.29 10.36 -34.58
C THR A 436 14.86 10.34 -34.02
N CYS A 437 14.68 10.38 -32.70
CA CYS A 437 13.39 10.29 -32.05
C CYS A 437 12.55 11.56 -32.22
N ASP A 438 11.46 11.47 -32.98
CA ASP A 438 10.55 12.59 -33.25
C ASP A 438 9.94 13.17 -31.97
N LEU A 439 9.60 12.33 -30.99
CA LEU A 439 9.09 12.78 -29.70
C LEU A 439 10.14 13.59 -28.93
N ARG A 440 11.42 13.21 -29.04
CA ARG A 440 12.52 13.95 -28.40
C ARG A 440 12.73 15.29 -29.09
N ARG A 441 12.77 15.31 -30.42
CA ARG A 441 12.85 16.56 -31.22
C ARG A 441 11.70 17.52 -30.89
N LEU A 442 10.48 17.00 -30.76
CA LEU A 442 9.33 17.80 -30.36
C LEU A 442 9.50 18.39 -28.95
N ARG A 443 9.96 17.58 -27.98
CA ARG A 443 10.23 18.05 -26.61
C ARG A 443 11.30 19.12 -26.57
N ASP A 444 12.40 18.94 -27.29
CA ASP A 444 13.49 19.90 -27.34
C ASP A 444 13.04 21.21 -28.02
N THR A 445 12.19 21.11 -29.06
CA THR A 445 11.57 22.29 -29.71
C THR A 445 10.66 23.06 -28.75
N LEU A 446 9.80 22.35 -28.00
CA LEU A 446 8.92 22.95 -27.00
C LEU A 446 9.70 23.58 -25.85
N ALA A 447 10.79 22.93 -25.40
CA ALA A 447 11.69 23.47 -24.39
C ALA A 447 12.39 24.74 -24.89
N ALA A 448 12.92 24.74 -26.12
CA ALA A 448 13.53 25.91 -26.74
C ALA A 448 12.53 27.06 -26.91
N GLU A 449 11.28 26.79 -27.28
CA GLU A 449 10.22 27.79 -27.27
C GLU A 449 9.91 28.33 -25.88
N TYR A 450 9.86 27.47 -24.87
CA TYR A 450 9.64 27.89 -23.49
C TYR A 450 10.75 28.83 -23.04
N TYR A 451 12.02 28.47 -23.26
CA TYR A 451 13.15 29.34 -22.93
C TYR A 451 13.10 30.66 -23.69
N ARG A 452 12.84 30.67 -25.01
CA ARG A 452 12.67 31.91 -25.79
C ARG A 452 11.56 32.81 -25.24
N LYS A 453 10.44 32.24 -24.78
CA LYS A 453 9.32 33.01 -24.22
C LYS A 453 9.65 33.58 -22.83
N HIS A 454 10.51 32.93 -22.05
CA HIS A 454 10.86 33.34 -20.68
C HIS A 454 12.24 34.02 -20.57
N GLU A 455 12.98 34.11 -21.68
CA GLU A 455 14.22 34.86 -21.79
C GLU A 455 13.99 36.31 -21.35
N LEU A 456 14.86 36.79 -20.47
CA LEU A 456 14.87 38.18 -20.03
C LEU A 456 15.47 39.03 -21.14
N VAL A 457 14.72 40.03 -21.59
CA VAL A 457 15.15 40.99 -22.60
C VAL A 457 15.03 42.40 -22.04
N GLN A 458 15.97 43.26 -22.39
CA GLN A 458 15.89 44.67 -22.00
C GLN A 458 14.71 45.36 -22.70
N CYS A 459 14.03 46.23 -21.96
CA CYS A 459 12.92 46.99 -22.51
C CYS A 459 13.39 47.88 -23.68
N PRO A 460 12.76 47.78 -24.87
CA PRO A 460 13.16 48.57 -26.04
C PRO A 460 12.90 50.08 -25.88
N PHE A 461 12.10 50.48 -24.89
CA PHE A 461 11.88 51.89 -24.55
C PHE A 461 12.93 52.44 -23.57
N GLY A 462 13.98 51.66 -23.25
CA GLY A 462 15.12 52.11 -22.44
C GLY A 462 14.75 52.44 -20.98
N CYS A 463 13.77 51.74 -20.39
CA CYS A 463 13.41 51.96 -18.98
C CYS A 463 14.39 51.31 -17.99
N GLY A 464 15.38 50.56 -18.48
CA GLY A 464 16.40 49.88 -17.67
C GLY A 464 15.99 48.55 -17.06
N LEU A 465 14.73 48.11 -17.25
CA LEU A 465 14.24 46.84 -16.73
C LEU A 465 14.49 45.67 -17.70
N GLU A 466 14.92 44.53 -17.14
CA GLU A 466 14.95 43.23 -17.82
C GLU A 466 13.62 42.51 -17.60
N ILE A 467 12.93 42.18 -18.70
CA ILE A 467 11.56 41.66 -18.66
C ILE A 467 11.51 40.37 -19.46
N ALA A 468 10.83 39.35 -18.93
CA ALA A 468 10.60 38.12 -19.69
C ALA A 468 9.87 38.44 -21.01
N ARG A 469 10.38 37.93 -22.14
CA ARG A 469 9.89 38.22 -23.49
C ARG A 469 8.37 38.07 -23.64
N LYS A 470 7.78 37.07 -22.98
CA LYS A 470 6.32 36.85 -22.94
C LYS A 470 5.53 37.99 -22.30
N VAL A 471 6.09 38.67 -21.30
CA VAL A 471 5.44 39.77 -20.57
C VAL A 471 5.74 41.13 -21.19
N LEU A 472 6.75 41.21 -22.06
CA LEU A 472 7.17 42.44 -22.74
C LEU A 472 6.02 43.20 -23.43
N PRO A 473 5.05 42.57 -24.14
CA PRO A 473 3.92 43.30 -24.74
C PRO A 473 3.04 44.01 -23.70
N LYS A 474 2.76 43.34 -22.57
CA LYS A 474 1.99 43.93 -21.47
C LYS A 474 2.76 45.07 -20.83
N HIS A 475 4.06 44.88 -20.58
CA HIS A 475 4.91 45.92 -20.05
C HIS A 475 4.89 47.17 -20.95
N ARG A 476 5.10 47.01 -22.27
CA ARG A 476 5.07 48.12 -23.24
C ARG A 476 3.74 48.87 -23.24
N LYS A 477 2.62 48.15 -23.08
CA LYS A 477 1.28 48.74 -23.15
C LYS A 477 0.89 49.49 -21.88
N SER A 478 1.17 48.95 -20.70
CA SER A 478 0.58 49.48 -19.45
C SER A 478 1.57 49.76 -18.32
N GLU A 479 2.74 49.13 -18.29
CA GLU A 479 3.60 49.16 -17.08
C GLU A 479 4.87 50.00 -17.29
N CYS A 480 5.34 50.16 -18.53
CA CYS A 480 6.56 50.91 -18.82
C CYS A 480 6.41 52.39 -18.47
N SER A 481 7.35 52.91 -17.68
CA SER A 481 7.48 54.34 -17.37
C SER A 481 7.90 55.17 -18.58
N ASN A 482 8.56 54.54 -19.55
CA ASN A 482 8.96 55.16 -20.80
C ASN A 482 7.96 54.91 -21.95
N ARG A 483 6.78 54.33 -21.69
CA ARG A 483 5.75 54.19 -22.75
C ARG A 483 5.26 55.56 -23.20
N LEU A 484 4.87 55.65 -24.47
CA LEU A 484 4.16 56.81 -25.01
C LEU A 484 2.69 56.71 -24.64
N VAL A 485 2.16 57.75 -24.01
CA VAL A 485 0.74 57.91 -23.71
C VAL A 485 0.21 59.16 -24.40
N LEU A 486 -1.07 59.14 -24.78
CA LEU A 486 -1.76 60.29 -25.34
C LEU A 486 -2.36 61.11 -24.21
N CYS A 487 -2.19 62.43 -24.27
CA CYS A 487 -2.92 63.36 -23.41
C CYS A 487 -4.39 63.34 -23.80
N ASP A 488 -5.26 63.11 -22.82
CA ASP A 488 -6.72 63.20 -22.94
C ASP A 488 -7.22 64.64 -23.20
N LYS A 489 -6.45 65.64 -22.77
CA LYS A 489 -6.82 67.07 -22.86
C LYS A 489 -6.37 67.72 -24.18
N CYS A 490 -5.13 67.48 -24.62
CA CYS A 490 -4.57 68.14 -25.80
C CYS A 490 -4.27 67.19 -26.98
N GLY A 491 -4.43 65.88 -26.81
CA GLY A 491 -4.21 64.88 -27.86
C GLY A 491 -2.74 64.58 -28.21
N ARG A 492 -1.77 65.31 -27.64
CA ARG A 492 -0.33 65.05 -27.90
C ARG A 492 0.16 63.82 -27.14
N SER A 493 1.11 63.10 -27.73
CA SER A 493 1.80 62.00 -27.07
C SER A 493 2.98 62.50 -26.23
N TYR A 494 3.18 61.89 -25.07
CA TYR A 494 4.33 62.15 -24.21
C TYR A 494 4.77 60.87 -23.51
N VAL A 495 6.01 60.85 -22.99
CA VAL A 495 6.55 59.72 -22.23
C VAL A 495 5.92 59.68 -20.84
N GLN A 496 5.34 58.56 -20.40
CA GLN A 496 4.57 58.46 -19.15
C GLN A 496 5.28 59.05 -17.91
N ARG A 497 6.60 58.87 -17.77
CA ARG A 497 7.38 59.46 -16.65
C ARG A 497 7.31 61.00 -16.60
N ASN A 498 7.03 61.63 -17.73
CA ASN A 498 6.88 63.08 -17.88
C ASN A 498 5.42 63.55 -17.72
N ALA A 499 4.46 62.69 -17.38
CA ALA A 499 3.04 63.05 -17.28
C ALA A 499 2.80 64.31 -16.44
N ARG A 500 3.41 64.35 -15.25
CA ARG A 500 3.29 65.49 -14.34
C ARG A 500 3.87 66.79 -14.93
N ARG A 501 5.01 66.71 -15.62
CA ARG A 501 5.63 67.85 -16.30
C ARG A 501 4.75 68.33 -17.46
N HIS A 502 4.17 67.39 -18.22
CA HIS A 502 3.23 67.73 -19.28
C HIS A 502 2.03 68.50 -18.73
N ASP A 503 1.34 67.96 -17.71
CA ASP A 503 0.18 68.61 -17.10
C ASP A 503 0.50 70.02 -16.55
N LEU A 504 1.66 70.18 -15.90
CA LEU A 504 2.03 71.43 -15.24
C LEU A 504 2.56 72.49 -16.20
N SER A 505 3.35 72.14 -17.20
CA SER A 505 4.04 73.15 -18.04
C SER A 505 3.75 73.04 -19.53
N GLU A 506 3.58 71.83 -20.08
CA GLU A 506 3.63 71.64 -21.55
C GLU A 506 2.26 71.41 -22.20
N CYS A 507 1.22 71.12 -21.40
CA CYS A 507 -0.14 70.95 -21.88
C CYS A 507 -0.74 72.32 -22.25
N ASP A 508 -1.18 72.42 -23.50
CA ASP A 508 -1.79 73.58 -24.15
C ASP A 508 -3.30 73.42 -24.35
N ALA A 509 -3.91 72.43 -23.69
CA ALA A 509 -5.36 72.27 -23.70
C ALA A 509 -6.05 73.54 -23.14
N PRO A 510 -7.13 74.04 -23.77
CA PRO A 510 -7.78 75.28 -23.37
C PRO A 510 -8.15 75.34 -21.88
N GLN A 511 -8.64 74.23 -21.33
CA GLN A 511 -9.00 74.10 -19.91
C GLN A 511 -7.79 74.20 -18.96
N VAL A 512 -6.62 73.69 -19.38
CA VAL A 512 -5.38 73.77 -18.58
C VAL A 512 -4.82 75.18 -18.64
N LEU A 513 -4.84 75.82 -19.82
CA LEU A 513 -4.42 77.21 -19.99
C LEU A 513 -5.30 78.18 -19.18
N ALA A 514 -6.62 77.98 -19.19
CA ALA A 514 -7.55 78.76 -18.39
C ALA A 514 -7.25 78.64 -16.88
N THR A 515 -6.97 77.43 -16.40
CA THR A 515 -6.58 77.17 -15.00
C THR A 515 -5.26 77.86 -14.64
N LYS A 516 -4.25 77.76 -15.52
CA LYS A 516 -2.96 78.45 -15.35
C LYS A 516 -3.15 79.97 -15.26
N LEU A 517 -3.95 80.55 -16.15
CA LEU A 517 -4.28 81.98 -16.15
C LEU A 517 -5.03 82.39 -14.87
N MET A 518 -5.94 81.55 -14.36
CA MET A 518 -6.62 81.79 -13.09
C MET A 518 -5.64 81.84 -11.91
N VAL A 519 -4.69 80.90 -11.85
CA VAL A 519 -3.64 80.88 -10.80
C VAL A 519 -2.75 82.11 -10.90
N VAL A 520 -2.33 82.52 -12.11
CA VAL A 520 -1.55 83.75 -12.31
C VAL A 520 -2.32 84.97 -11.83
N ARG A 521 -3.59 85.12 -12.24
CA ARG A 521 -4.46 86.22 -11.78
C ARG A 521 -4.67 86.19 -10.25
N ALA A 522 -4.75 85.02 -9.63
CA ALA A 522 -4.84 84.90 -8.18
C ALA A 522 -3.55 85.36 -7.48
N ARG A 523 -2.38 84.96 -7.99
CA ARG A 523 -1.08 85.41 -7.47
C ARG A 523 -0.89 86.92 -7.61
N THR A 524 -1.18 87.51 -8.77
CA THR A 524 -1.12 88.97 -8.96
C THR A 524 -2.06 89.74 -8.01
N ARG A 525 -3.24 89.17 -7.70
CA ARG A 525 -4.15 89.73 -6.69
C ARG A 525 -3.60 89.61 -5.27
N GLN A 526 -2.83 88.57 -4.97
CA GLN A 526 -2.20 88.39 -3.67
C GLN A 526 -0.98 89.32 -3.52
N GLU A 527 -0.12 89.41 -4.52
CA GLU A 527 1.02 90.33 -4.56
C GLU A 527 0.56 91.80 -4.41
N SER A 528 -0.52 92.18 -5.10
CA SER A 528 -1.08 93.54 -4.96
C SER A 528 -1.74 93.80 -3.59
N ARG A 529 -2.13 92.76 -2.84
CA ARG A 529 -2.60 92.88 -1.45
C ARG A 529 -1.45 92.92 -0.44
N GLU A 530 -0.36 92.21 -0.70
CA GLU A 530 0.82 92.17 0.17
C GLU A 530 1.68 93.45 0.05
N HIS A 531 1.54 94.24 -1.03
CA HIS A 531 2.19 95.55 -1.20
C HIS A 531 1.18 96.69 -1.40
N PRO A 532 0.39 97.09 -0.39
CA PRO A 532 -0.55 98.18 -0.50
C PRO A 532 0.16 99.55 -0.38
N GLY A 533 0.78 100.00 -1.46
CA GLY A 533 0.94 101.41 -1.80
C GLY A 533 2.18 102.15 -1.28
N LEU A 534 3.02 102.59 -2.24
CA LEU A 534 3.51 103.96 -2.29
C LEU A 534 2.65 104.72 -3.30
N ARG A 535 1.43 105.12 -2.90
CA ARG A 535 0.66 106.11 -3.66
C ARG A 535 1.12 107.49 -3.24
N HIS A 536 1.90 108.13 -4.11
CA HIS A 536 2.17 109.56 -4.07
C HIS A 536 0.85 110.34 -4.02
N ARG A 537 0.65 111.06 -2.91
CA ARG A 537 -0.46 111.99 -2.70
C ARG A 537 -0.01 113.37 -3.19
N THR A 538 -0.29 113.72 -4.44
CA THR A 538 -0.18 115.11 -4.89
C THR A 538 -1.44 115.86 -4.42
N LYS A 539 -1.24 116.77 -3.47
CA LYS A 539 -2.26 117.69 -2.96
C LYS A 539 -2.57 118.74 -4.04
N SER A 540 -3.83 118.83 -4.46
CA SER A 540 -4.39 120.06 -5.01
C SER A 540 -4.71 121.00 -3.85
N ALA A 541 -4.04 122.14 -3.81
CA ALA A 541 -4.40 123.28 -2.96
C ALA A 541 -5.25 124.24 -3.80
N GLY A 542 -6.45 124.54 -3.31
CA GLY A 542 -7.25 125.68 -3.75
C GLY A 542 -7.42 126.63 -2.58
N ASP A 543 -7.10 127.90 -2.85
CA ASP A 543 -7.63 129.16 -2.35
C ASP A 543 -7.82 129.40 -0.83
N VAL A 544 -7.33 130.56 -0.36
CA VAL A 544 -8.14 131.71 0.13
C VAL A 544 -7.21 132.87 0.52
N LEU A 545 -7.55 134.07 -0.02
CA LEU A 545 -7.18 135.46 0.31
C LEU A 545 -5.75 135.97 0.00
#